data_AF-A0A4S3J6G0-F1
#
_entry.id   AF-A0A4S3J6G0-F1
#
_cell.length_a   1.000
_cell.length_b   1.000
_cell.length_c   1.000
_cell.angle_alpha   90.00
_cell.angle_beta   90.00
_cell.angle_gamma   90.00
#
_symmetry.space_group_name_H-M   'P 1'
#
loop_
_entity.id
_entity.type
_entity.pdbx_description
1 polymer ?
#
loop_
_entity_poly.entity_id
_entity_poly.type
_entity_poly.pdbx_seq_one_letter_code
_entity_poly.pdbx_strand_id
1 'polypeptide(L)'
;MLFDLVDASHYLDIFPLLGVLLLSALTLFYTPLTRPQLPLVNDKKPFELQYANAKKRFVTDARNLIKNGLTKTSAFRIVTENGNKIVLSPKYANEIRNIEELSFNAAIASDFHGNIRGFNVFKERTASSNVFLDAVRMKLTSSLGKITEPLSMETADALQVNWTNNRDWHHLAIRPSILRIVAQLSSKVFLGDKICRNPDWLRITIDYTVDSVLAAEELRLWPAPVRPVVSWFLPSCRKVRNDMAEAYSIIRPVLEERRRNKEMAIQQGRTPDHYNDAMEWMEECAKGRPYDAATAQMSFSFAAIHTTSDLITQVLYDIAGKEDLIQELREEVITTIGEGGWKRTTLYKLRLMDSVIKESQRMKPIGIASMRRQAKAAIQLSDGTRIAKGDILVVSCEWMWDPNFYTHPDTFDPYRFLKLRDSPGRETSSQLVSPSPEHMGFGYGKHACPGRFFAVNEIKIALCHVLLKYDFKLAQGFTPQPRKSGASLSADPNGSIAVRRREEEISLDL
;
A
#
# COMPACT_ATOMS: atom_id res chain seq x y z
N MET A 1 41.75 52.34 47.71
CA MET A 1 40.29 52.34 47.88
C MET A 1 39.72 53.29 46.84
N LEU A 2 39.45 52.77 45.65
CA LEU A 2 38.85 53.50 44.53
C LEU A 2 37.98 52.50 43.77
N PHE A 3 36.75 52.91 43.54
CA PHE A 3 35.71 52.25 42.74
C PHE A 3 36.13 52.11 41.27
N ASP A 4 35.63 51.06 40.62
CA ASP A 4 35.13 51.05 39.22
C ASP A 4 34.28 49.77 39.07
N LEU A 5 32.94 49.82 39.18
CA LEU A 5 31.96 50.08 38.10
C LEU A 5 32.21 49.23 36.85
N VAL A 6 31.86 47.94 36.92
CA VAL A 6 31.50 47.15 35.73
C VAL A 6 29.99 47.18 35.59
N ASP A 7 29.57 47.84 34.51
CA ASP A 7 28.21 48.06 34.05
C ASP A 7 27.36 46.78 34.03
N ALA A 8 26.40 46.68 34.97
CA ALA A 8 25.37 45.63 34.99
C ALA A 8 24.15 45.99 34.12
N SER A 9 24.23 47.07 33.35
CA SER A 9 23.14 47.60 32.51
C SER A 9 23.00 46.89 31.15
N HIS A 10 24.03 46.17 30.68
CA HIS A 10 24.01 45.52 29.36
C HIS A 10 23.44 44.09 29.32
N TYR A 11 23.19 43.44 30.45
CA TYR A 11 22.61 42.07 30.48
C TYR A 11 21.08 42.05 30.58
N LEU A 12 20.46 43.18 30.95
CA LEU A 12 19.00 43.30 31.09
C LEU A 12 18.27 43.51 29.74
N ASP A 13 18.98 43.96 28.70
CA ASP A 13 18.40 44.17 27.36
C ASP A 13 18.49 42.95 26.44
N ILE A 14 19.28 41.92 26.78
CA ILE A 14 19.46 40.73 25.94
C ILE A 14 18.30 39.75 26.11
N PHE A 15 17.70 39.63 27.30
CA PHE A 15 16.58 38.73 27.57
C PHE A 15 15.27 39.12 26.85
N PRO A 16 14.85 40.40 26.83
CA PRO A 16 13.73 40.84 26.01
C PRO A 16 13.98 40.64 24.52
N LEU A 17 15.21 40.91 24.05
CA LEU A 17 15.60 40.74 22.66
C LEU A 17 15.58 39.25 22.24
N LEU A 18 16.10 38.35 23.08
CA LEU A 18 16.01 36.90 22.89
C LEU A 18 14.57 36.40 22.95
N GLY A 19 13.75 36.94 23.86
CA GLY A 19 12.33 36.64 23.96
C GLY A 19 11.55 37.07 22.71
N VAL A 20 11.82 38.27 22.19
CA VAL A 20 11.25 38.78 20.94
C VAL A 20 11.79 38.03 19.73
N LEU A 21 13.07 37.65 19.70
CA LEU A 21 13.65 36.79 18.66
C LEU A 21 13.07 35.36 18.69
N LEU A 22 12.81 34.80 19.87
CA LEU A 22 12.11 33.52 20.02
C LEU A 22 10.65 33.63 19.61
N LEU A 23 9.94 34.67 20.03
CA LEU A 23 8.55 34.92 19.63
C LEU A 23 8.42 35.25 18.15
N SER A 24 9.36 35.98 17.56
CA SER A 24 9.42 36.30 16.12
C SER A 24 9.84 35.08 15.30
N ALA A 25 10.80 34.26 15.77
CA ALA A 25 11.14 32.98 15.17
C ALA A 25 9.98 31.99 15.28
N LEU A 26 9.27 31.93 16.40
CA LEU A 26 8.06 31.13 16.59
C LEU A 26 6.94 31.63 15.68
N THR A 27 6.68 32.94 15.63
CA THR A 27 5.66 33.50 14.72
C THR A 27 6.05 33.38 13.25
N LEU A 28 7.32 33.44 12.85
CA LEU A 28 7.80 33.09 11.49
C LEU A 28 7.71 31.58 11.22
N PHE A 29 7.88 30.73 12.25
CA PHE A 29 7.65 29.28 12.16
C PHE A 29 6.15 28.93 12.08
N TYR A 30 5.28 29.75 12.68
CA TYR A 30 3.84 29.52 12.76
C TYR A 30 3.02 30.34 11.76
N THR A 31 3.58 31.39 11.17
CA THR A 31 2.98 32.08 10.03
C THR A 31 3.20 31.22 8.80
N PRO A 32 2.13 30.72 8.15
CA PRO A 32 2.31 30.05 6.88
C PRO A 32 2.91 31.08 5.92
N LEU A 33 4.05 30.77 5.30
CA LEU A 33 4.48 31.40 4.05
C LEU A 33 3.31 31.24 3.08
N THR A 34 2.46 32.26 3.00
CA THR A 34 1.24 32.25 2.22
C THR A 34 1.63 32.17 0.75
N ARG A 35 1.45 30.99 0.14
CA ARG A 35 1.40 30.81 -1.31
C ARG A 35 -0.09 30.87 -1.69
N PRO A 36 -0.66 32.04 -2.06
CA PRO A 36 -2.11 32.26 -2.08
C PRO A 36 -2.79 31.77 -3.37
N GLN A 37 -2.18 30.90 -4.17
CA GLN A 37 -2.71 30.63 -5.51
C GLN A 37 -3.85 29.59 -5.55
N LEU A 38 -3.96 28.71 -4.54
CA LEU A 38 -4.98 27.66 -4.49
C LEU A 38 -5.82 27.78 -3.22
N PRO A 39 -7.16 27.67 -3.31
CA PRO A 39 -8.04 27.78 -2.16
C PRO A 39 -7.82 26.61 -1.19
N LEU A 40 -7.89 26.89 0.12
CA LEU A 40 -7.80 25.86 1.18
C LEU A 40 -9.21 25.43 1.60
N VAL A 41 -9.57 24.17 1.38
CA VAL A 41 -10.96 23.70 1.51
C VAL A 41 -11.39 23.44 2.96
N ASN A 42 -10.48 22.99 3.82
CA ASN A 42 -10.78 22.62 5.21
C ASN A 42 -9.99 23.45 6.22
N ASP A 43 -9.82 24.75 5.95
CA ASP A 43 -9.08 25.66 6.82
C ASP A 43 -9.64 25.71 8.25
N LYS A 44 -8.88 26.36 9.15
CA LYS A 44 -9.23 26.61 10.53
C LYS A 44 -10.53 27.41 10.62
N LYS A 45 -11.42 26.99 11.51
CA LYS A 45 -12.62 27.77 11.86
C LYS A 45 -12.23 28.99 12.71
N PRO A 46 -13.09 30.02 12.82
CA PRO A 46 -12.90 31.08 13.80
C PRO A 46 -12.61 30.47 15.18
N PHE A 47 -11.60 30.99 15.88
CA PHE A 47 -11.10 30.51 17.19
C PHE A 47 -10.25 29.21 17.18
N GLU A 48 -10.00 28.56 16.04
CA GLU A 48 -9.03 27.48 15.94
C GLU A 48 -7.60 28.05 15.77
N LEU A 49 -6.78 27.99 16.84
CA LEU A 49 -5.39 28.48 16.79
C LEU A 49 -4.51 27.58 15.89
N GLN A 50 -4.72 26.26 15.94
CA GLN A 50 -3.96 25.25 15.22
C GLN A 50 -4.83 24.42 14.27
N TYR A 51 -4.18 23.73 13.34
CA TYR A 51 -4.84 22.86 12.34
C TYR A 51 -5.31 21.51 12.88
N ALA A 52 -5.25 21.24 14.19
CA ALA A 52 -5.64 19.95 14.77
C ALA A 52 -7.10 19.57 14.42
N ASN A 53 -8.02 20.54 14.51
CA ASN A 53 -9.42 20.32 14.16
C ASN A 53 -9.62 20.16 12.63
N ALA A 54 -8.87 20.90 11.81
CA ALA A 54 -8.85 20.72 10.35
C ALA A 54 -8.43 19.29 9.95
N LYS A 55 -7.38 18.77 10.61
CA LYS A 55 -6.94 17.37 10.44
C LYS A 55 -8.02 16.38 10.86
N LYS A 56 -8.68 16.61 12.01
CA LYS A 56 -9.78 15.74 12.48
C LYS A 56 -10.95 15.71 11.50
N ARG A 57 -11.31 16.86 10.93
CA ARG A 57 -12.31 16.94 9.84
C ARG A 57 -11.90 16.12 8.63
N PHE A 58 -10.63 16.21 8.22
CA PHE A 58 -10.12 15.39 7.12
C PHE A 58 -10.19 13.89 7.43
N VAL A 59 -9.71 13.46 8.59
CA VAL A 59 -9.71 12.03 8.98
C VAL A 59 -11.12 11.44 8.98
N THR A 60 -12.14 12.23 9.33
CA THR A 60 -13.54 11.77 9.43
C THR A 60 -14.33 11.90 8.14
N ASP A 61 -14.05 12.90 7.30
CA ASP A 61 -14.91 13.28 6.16
C ASP A 61 -14.14 13.63 4.87
N ALA A 62 -12.96 13.05 4.65
CA ALA A 62 -12.07 13.38 3.54
C ALA A 62 -12.76 13.33 2.16
N ARG A 63 -13.60 12.33 1.89
CA ARG A 63 -14.23 12.16 0.57
C ARG A 63 -15.17 13.30 0.24
N ASN A 64 -16.03 13.70 1.18
CA ASN A 64 -16.93 14.82 0.97
C ASN A 64 -16.17 16.14 0.86
N LEU A 65 -15.10 16.33 1.65
CA LEU A 65 -14.22 17.49 1.50
C LEU A 65 -13.59 17.57 0.11
N ILE A 66 -13.08 16.45 -0.41
CA ILE A 66 -12.49 16.38 -1.74
C ILE A 66 -13.55 16.65 -2.81
N LYS A 67 -14.70 15.98 -2.74
CA LYS A 67 -15.81 16.13 -3.68
C LYS A 67 -16.30 17.59 -3.73
N ASN A 68 -16.54 18.19 -2.56
CA ASN A 68 -16.96 19.58 -2.44
C ASN A 68 -15.90 20.56 -2.98
N GLY A 69 -14.61 20.28 -2.75
CA GLY A 69 -13.52 21.05 -3.36
C GLY A 69 -13.55 21.01 -4.89
N LEU A 70 -13.75 19.81 -5.45
CA LEU A 70 -13.80 19.58 -6.91
C LEU A 70 -15.00 20.22 -7.60
N THR A 71 -16.12 20.46 -6.89
CA THR A 71 -17.25 21.23 -7.44
C THR A 71 -16.92 22.72 -7.65
N LYS A 72 -15.92 23.24 -6.95
CA LYS A 72 -15.57 24.68 -6.95
C LYS A 72 -14.36 24.99 -7.83
N THR A 73 -13.39 24.09 -7.88
CA THR A 73 -12.14 24.27 -8.61
C THR A 73 -11.53 22.92 -8.96
N SER A 74 -10.76 22.87 -10.04
CA SER A 74 -10.06 21.66 -10.45
C SER A 74 -8.76 21.40 -9.68
N ALA A 75 -8.23 22.39 -8.95
CA ALA A 75 -7.09 22.24 -8.05
C ALA A 75 -7.30 23.05 -6.76
N PHE A 76 -7.00 22.46 -5.62
CA PHE A 76 -7.12 23.12 -4.31
C PHE A 76 -6.18 22.54 -3.27
N ARG A 77 -6.00 23.24 -2.17
CA ARG A 77 -5.23 22.78 -1.01
C ARG A 77 -6.15 22.14 0.02
N ILE A 78 -5.64 21.14 0.72
CA ILE A 78 -6.31 20.48 1.83
C ILE A 78 -5.32 20.16 2.94
N VAL A 79 -5.73 20.36 4.19
CA VAL A 79 -4.99 19.93 5.38
C VAL A 79 -5.32 18.46 5.65
N THR A 80 -4.33 17.58 5.55
CA THR A 80 -4.48 16.14 5.83
C THR A 80 -3.81 15.75 7.15
N GLU A 81 -3.98 14.51 7.59
CA GLU A 81 -3.21 13.89 8.68
C GLU A 81 -1.69 13.97 8.45
N ASN A 82 -1.29 13.98 7.17
CA ASN A 82 0.08 14.04 6.67
C ASN A 82 0.54 15.48 6.32
N GLY A 83 -0.18 16.49 6.79
CA GLY A 83 0.10 17.90 6.48
C GLY A 83 -0.62 18.40 5.23
N ASN A 84 -0.19 19.55 4.71
CA ASN A 84 -0.85 20.18 3.56
C ASN A 84 -0.57 19.42 2.27
N LYS A 85 -1.62 19.15 1.49
CA LYS A 85 -1.54 18.55 0.17
C LYS A 85 -2.28 19.42 -0.86
N ILE A 86 -1.88 19.33 -2.12
CA ILE A 86 -2.65 19.83 -3.26
C ILE A 86 -3.47 18.67 -3.83
N VAL A 87 -4.78 18.83 -3.92
CA VAL A 87 -5.67 17.88 -4.59
C VAL A 87 -5.93 18.37 -5.99
N LEU A 88 -5.69 17.49 -6.96
CA LEU A 88 -5.97 17.71 -8.37
C LEU A 88 -7.19 16.88 -8.78
N SER A 89 -8.00 17.46 -9.66
CA SER A 89 -9.07 16.76 -10.38
C SER A 89 -8.50 15.57 -11.18
N PRO A 90 -9.27 14.48 -11.35
CA PRO A 90 -8.82 13.34 -12.15
C PRO A 90 -8.40 13.71 -13.58
N LYS A 91 -8.89 14.83 -14.14
CA LYS A 91 -8.53 15.32 -15.48
C LYS A 91 -7.02 15.55 -15.68
N TYR A 92 -6.28 15.85 -14.61
CA TYR A 92 -4.82 16.04 -14.70
C TYR A 92 -4.03 14.73 -14.65
N ALA A 93 -4.68 13.58 -14.44
CA ALA A 93 -3.98 12.30 -14.33
C ALA A 93 -3.09 12.02 -15.55
N ASN A 94 -3.58 12.30 -16.76
CA ASN A 94 -2.80 12.12 -18.00
C ASN A 94 -1.64 13.10 -18.12
N GLU A 95 -1.80 14.32 -17.62
CA GLU A 95 -0.78 15.35 -17.69
C GLU A 95 0.38 15.07 -16.73
N ILE A 96 0.08 14.75 -15.47
CA ILE A 96 1.12 14.62 -14.44
C ILE A 96 1.85 13.27 -14.45
N ARG A 97 1.32 12.26 -15.15
CA ARG A 97 1.73 10.86 -14.99
C ARG A 97 3.22 10.57 -15.25
N ASN A 98 3.84 11.40 -16.10
CA ASN A 98 5.21 11.21 -16.57
C ASN A 98 6.10 12.46 -16.38
N ILE A 99 5.68 13.45 -15.60
CA ILE A 99 6.52 14.62 -15.28
C ILE A 99 7.68 14.17 -14.38
N GLU A 100 8.92 14.41 -14.79
CA GLU A 100 10.11 13.89 -14.12
C GLU A 100 10.37 14.56 -12.76
N GLU A 101 10.00 15.84 -12.65
CA GLU A 101 10.10 16.64 -11.43
C GLU A 101 9.11 16.21 -10.36
N LEU A 102 8.15 15.35 -10.68
CA LEU A 102 7.16 14.81 -9.73
C LEU A 102 7.61 13.45 -9.19
N SER A 103 8.08 13.43 -7.94
CA SER A 103 8.64 12.23 -7.32
C SER A 103 7.66 11.56 -6.36
N PHE A 104 7.28 10.31 -6.66
CA PHE A 104 6.51 9.45 -5.73
C PHE A 104 7.34 9.11 -4.48
N ASN A 105 8.59 8.68 -4.68
CA ASN A 105 9.42 8.18 -3.60
C ASN A 105 9.78 9.28 -2.60
N ALA A 106 9.99 10.52 -3.07
CA ALA A 106 10.22 11.66 -2.18
C ALA A 106 8.99 11.99 -1.32
N ALA A 107 7.77 11.85 -1.87
CA ALA A 107 6.55 12.03 -1.09
C ALA A 107 6.41 10.98 0.03
N ILE A 108 6.64 9.70 -0.29
CA ILE A 108 6.59 8.61 0.69
C ILE A 108 7.64 8.80 1.80
N ALA A 109 8.88 9.10 1.44
CA ALA A 109 9.94 9.34 2.42
C ALA A 109 9.63 10.54 3.33
N SER A 110 8.98 11.57 2.81
CA SER A 110 8.52 12.73 3.59
C SER A 110 7.38 12.39 4.54
N ASP A 111 6.41 11.58 4.10
CA ASP A 111 5.23 11.24 4.91
C ASP A 111 5.58 10.30 6.07
N PHE A 112 6.53 9.39 5.87
CA PHE A 112 6.92 8.36 6.84
C PHE A 112 8.28 8.59 7.50
N HIS A 113 8.86 9.78 7.36
CA HIS A 113 10.14 10.14 7.97
C HIS A 113 11.28 9.15 7.65
N GLY A 114 11.44 8.76 6.39
CA GLY A 114 12.35 7.67 5.97
C GLY A 114 13.84 7.85 6.34
N ASN A 115 14.25 9.03 6.81
CA ASN A 115 15.60 9.28 7.34
C ASN A 115 15.75 8.95 8.84
N ILE A 116 14.68 8.55 9.53
CA ILE A 116 14.69 8.18 10.95
C ILE A 116 14.93 6.68 11.09
N ARG A 117 15.79 6.29 12.03
CA ARG A 117 16.11 4.88 12.31
C ARG A 117 14.85 4.08 12.63
N GLY A 118 14.66 2.96 11.94
CA GLY A 118 13.46 2.12 11.99
C GLY A 118 12.52 2.36 10.80
N PHE A 119 12.59 3.53 10.16
CA PHE A 119 11.77 3.90 9.00
C PHE A 119 12.52 3.75 7.66
N ASN A 120 13.65 3.05 7.66
CA ASN A 120 14.52 2.88 6.49
C ASN A 120 13.78 2.23 5.30
N VAL A 121 12.76 1.41 5.57
CA VAL A 121 11.85 0.81 4.58
C VAL A 121 11.26 1.86 3.63
N PHE A 122 10.97 3.07 4.12
CA PHE A 122 10.42 4.15 3.32
C PHE A 122 11.47 4.92 2.52
N LYS A 123 12.75 4.75 2.85
CA LYS A 123 13.90 5.29 2.13
C LYS A 123 14.49 4.30 1.13
N GLU A 124 14.32 3.00 1.31
CA GLU A 124 14.82 1.98 0.39
C GLU A 124 14.36 2.22 -1.06
N ARG A 125 13.12 2.70 -1.22
CA ARG A 125 12.55 3.10 -2.53
C ARG A 125 13.21 4.34 -3.15
N THR A 126 13.93 5.13 -2.36
CA THR A 126 14.74 6.28 -2.78
C THR A 126 16.25 5.99 -2.76
N ALA A 127 16.67 4.77 -2.41
CA ALA A 127 18.09 4.44 -2.31
C ALA A 127 18.78 4.62 -3.66
N SER A 128 19.98 5.20 -3.65
CA SER A 128 20.77 5.48 -4.86
C SER A 128 21.09 4.22 -5.66
N SER A 129 21.12 3.06 -5.00
CA SER A 129 21.39 1.78 -5.63
C SER A 129 20.22 1.25 -6.47
N ASN A 130 18.98 1.73 -6.30
CA ASN A 130 17.78 1.28 -7.04
C ASN A 130 17.51 -0.24 -7.08
N VAL A 131 18.27 -1.07 -6.34
CA VAL A 131 18.23 -2.55 -6.43
C VAL A 131 16.82 -3.08 -6.18
N PHE A 132 16.13 -2.54 -5.17
CA PHE A 132 14.75 -2.90 -4.87
C PHE A 132 13.81 -2.65 -6.05
N LEU A 133 13.89 -1.47 -6.66
CA LEU A 133 13.03 -1.12 -7.79
C LEU A 133 13.36 -1.94 -9.04
N ASP A 134 14.64 -2.24 -9.26
CA ASP A 134 15.11 -3.10 -10.35
C ASP A 134 14.54 -4.51 -10.19
N ALA A 135 14.63 -5.12 -9.00
CA ALA A 135 14.09 -6.44 -8.73
C ALA A 135 12.57 -6.50 -8.92
N VAL A 136 11.83 -5.51 -8.38
CA VAL A 136 10.37 -5.45 -8.54
C VAL A 136 9.97 -5.30 -10.02
N ARG A 137 10.67 -4.46 -10.79
CA ARG A 137 10.31 -4.18 -12.19
C ARG A 137 10.77 -5.27 -13.16
N MET A 138 11.96 -5.82 -12.96
CA MET A 138 12.59 -6.73 -13.91
C MET A 138 12.31 -8.20 -13.59
N LYS A 139 12.26 -8.57 -12.31
CA LYS A 139 12.23 -9.98 -11.88
C LYS A 139 10.85 -10.45 -11.45
N LEU A 140 10.10 -9.65 -10.68
CA LEU A 140 8.80 -10.08 -10.15
C LEU A 140 7.81 -10.49 -11.26
N THR A 141 7.67 -9.69 -12.31
CA THR A 141 6.72 -10.00 -13.41
C THR A 141 7.23 -11.12 -14.32
N SER A 142 8.54 -11.22 -14.55
CA SER A 142 9.12 -12.28 -15.40
C SER A 142 9.13 -13.64 -14.71
N SER A 143 9.21 -13.66 -13.37
CA SER A 143 9.16 -14.88 -12.55
C SER A 143 7.76 -15.44 -12.33
N LEU A 144 6.68 -14.74 -12.72
CA LEU A 144 5.29 -15.19 -12.50
C LEU A 144 5.04 -16.62 -12.96
N GLY A 145 5.63 -17.03 -14.10
CA GLY A 145 5.48 -18.39 -14.62
C GLY A 145 6.07 -19.47 -13.72
N LYS A 146 7.15 -19.17 -12.99
CA LYS A 146 7.83 -20.11 -12.09
C LYS A 146 7.23 -20.16 -10.69
N ILE A 147 6.54 -19.11 -10.28
CA ILE A 147 5.98 -18.99 -8.91
C ILE A 147 4.49 -19.34 -8.83
N THR A 148 3.77 -19.42 -9.96
CA THR A 148 2.30 -19.61 -9.95
C THR A 148 1.88 -20.90 -9.26
N GLU A 149 2.46 -22.03 -9.65
CA GLU A 149 2.15 -23.35 -9.08
C GLU A 149 2.65 -23.49 -7.62
N PRO A 150 3.91 -23.14 -7.28
CA PRO A 150 4.34 -23.13 -5.87
C PRO A 150 3.48 -22.26 -4.95
N LEU A 151 2.95 -21.14 -5.47
CA LEU A 151 2.06 -20.25 -4.73
C LEU A 151 0.67 -20.87 -4.51
N SER A 152 0.16 -21.64 -5.47
CA SER A 152 -1.08 -22.40 -5.31
C SER A 152 -0.95 -23.49 -4.23
N MET A 153 0.13 -24.27 -4.26
CA MET A 153 0.39 -25.28 -3.21
C MET A 153 0.45 -24.62 -1.82
N GLU A 154 1.15 -23.50 -1.70
CA GLU A 154 1.22 -22.75 -0.44
C GLU A 154 -0.14 -22.19 -0.01
N THR A 155 -1.03 -21.86 -0.96
CA THR A 155 -2.40 -21.40 -0.70
C THR A 155 -3.25 -22.48 -0.06
N ALA A 156 -3.12 -23.73 -0.51
CA ALA A 156 -3.80 -24.85 0.12
C ALA A 156 -3.41 -25.00 1.60
N ASP A 157 -2.10 -24.99 1.89
CA ASP A 157 -1.57 -25.10 3.25
C ASP A 157 -2.01 -23.93 4.13
N ALA A 158 -1.86 -22.69 3.64
CA ALA A 158 -2.23 -21.49 4.38
C ALA A 158 -3.73 -21.45 4.71
N LEU A 159 -4.59 -21.86 3.78
CA LEU A 159 -6.03 -21.95 4.01
C LEU A 159 -6.37 -23.04 5.01
N GLN A 160 -5.80 -24.24 4.89
CA GLN A 160 -6.06 -25.33 5.84
C GLN A 160 -5.72 -24.92 7.28
N VAL A 161 -4.61 -24.21 7.49
CA VAL A 161 -4.19 -23.74 8.81
C VAL A 161 -5.16 -22.67 9.36
N ASN A 162 -5.63 -21.74 8.52
CA ASN A 162 -6.40 -20.60 8.99
C ASN A 162 -7.93 -20.82 8.98
N TRP A 163 -8.44 -21.68 8.10
CA TRP A 163 -9.88 -21.91 7.86
C TRP A 163 -10.31 -23.36 8.14
N THR A 164 -9.36 -24.25 8.45
CA THR A 164 -9.58 -25.67 8.84
C THR A 164 -10.18 -26.56 7.74
N ASN A 165 -10.16 -27.87 7.95
CA ASN A 165 -10.88 -28.83 7.10
C ASN A 165 -12.25 -29.22 7.69
N ASN A 166 -12.80 -28.41 8.61
CA ASN A 166 -14.07 -28.72 9.24
C ASN A 166 -15.23 -28.58 8.24
N ARG A 167 -16.00 -29.66 8.09
CA ARG A 167 -17.20 -29.70 7.22
C ARG A 167 -18.42 -29.05 7.87
N ASP A 168 -18.38 -28.84 9.18
CA ASP A 168 -19.39 -28.08 9.90
C ASP A 168 -19.14 -26.57 9.79
N TRP A 169 -20.25 -25.82 9.77
CA TRP A 169 -20.19 -24.37 9.78
C TRP A 169 -19.53 -23.87 11.06
N HIS A 170 -18.51 -23.05 10.91
CA HIS A 170 -17.84 -22.39 12.03
C HIS A 170 -17.48 -20.95 11.66
N HIS A 171 -17.34 -20.11 12.68
CA HIS A 171 -17.08 -18.68 12.51
C HIS A 171 -15.60 -18.38 12.54
N LEU A 172 -15.18 -17.46 11.67
CA LEU A 172 -13.84 -16.89 11.70
C LEU A 172 -13.86 -15.39 11.46
N ALA A 173 -12.85 -14.70 11.98
CA ALA A 173 -12.60 -13.30 11.66
C ALA A 173 -11.92 -13.24 10.28
N ILE A 174 -12.60 -12.64 9.30
CA ILE A 174 -12.15 -12.68 7.91
C ILE A 174 -10.88 -11.87 7.71
N ARG A 175 -10.83 -10.63 8.22
CA ARG A 175 -9.68 -9.73 7.97
C ARG A 175 -8.37 -10.28 8.57
N PRO A 176 -8.33 -10.76 9.83
CA PRO A 176 -7.13 -11.37 10.40
C PRO A 176 -6.72 -12.68 9.70
N SER A 177 -7.67 -13.55 9.34
CA SER A 177 -7.35 -14.82 8.67
C SER A 177 -6.76 -14.60 7.28
N ILE A 178 -7.39 -13.73 6.47
CA ILE A 178 -6.87 -13.36 5.14
C ILE A 178 -5.50 -12.68 5.26
N LEU A 179 -5.29 -11.84 6.27
CA LEU A 179 -3.99 -11.18 6.50
C LEU A 179 -2.87 -12.20 6.74
N ARG A 180 -3.12 -13.25 7.53
CA ARG A 180 -2.16 -14.34 7.78
C ARG A 180 -1.89 -15.16 6.53
N ILE A 181 -2.94 -15.51 5.79
CA ILE A 181 -2.83 -16.25 4.52
C ILE A 181 -1.95 -15.47 3.55
N VAL A 182 -2.28 -14.21 3.29
CA VAL A 182 -1.51 -13.36 2.36
C VAL A 182 -0.08 -13.12 2.86
N ALA A 183 0.13 -12.95 4.17
CA ALA A 183 1.49 -12.83 4.71
C ALA A 183 2.36 -14.04 4.37
N GLN A 184 1.80 -15.26 4.49
CA GLN A 184 2.47 -16.50 4.13
C GLN A 184 2.72 -16.61 2.61
N LEU A 185 1.70 -16.32 1.79
CA LEU A 185 1.78 -16.35 0.32
C LEU A 185 2.80 -15.36 -0.24
N SER A 186 2.75 -14.11 0.21
CA SER A 186 3.73 -13.09 -0.16
C SER A 186 5.14 -13.50 0.32
N SER A 187 5.26 -14.06 1.52
CA SER A 187 6.55 -14.50 2.06
C SER A 187 7.14 -15.70 1.29
N LYS A 188 6.32 -16.59 0.74
CA LYS A 188 6.76 -17.67 -0.17
C LYS A 188 7.51 -17.12 -1.37
N VAL A 189 6.97 -16.07 -1.98
CA VAL A 189 7.52 -15.46 -3.19
C VAL A 189 8.73 -14.58 -2.87
N PHE A 190 8.73 -13.93 -1.70
CA PHE A 190 9.78 -12.99 -1.35
C PHE A 190 10.99 -13.65 -0.67
N LEU A 191 10.76 -14.66 0.18
CA LEU A 191 11.80 -15.24 1.04
C LEU A 191 11.97 -16.77 0.88
N GLY A 192 11.11 -17.41 0.09
CA GLY A 192 11.17 -18.85 -0.18
C GLY A 192 10.80 -19.73 1.02
N ASP A 193 10.99 -21.03 0.84
CA ASP A 193 10.43 -22.08 1.72
C ASP A 193 10.90 -21.99 3.17
N LYS A 194 12.18 -21.63 3.38
CA LYS A 194 12.79 -21.59 4.72
C LYS A 194 12.15 -20.56 5.66
N ILE A 195 11.62 -19.45 5.11
CA ILE A 195 11.12 -18.33 5.93
C ILE A 195 9.61 -18.15 5.78
N CYS A 196 9.00 -18.59 4.68
CA CYS A 196 7.60 -18.28 4.40
C CYS A 196 6.58 -18.74 5.46
N ARG A 197 6.92 -19.75 6.26
CA ARG A 197 6.10 -20.27 7.38
C ARG A 197 6.64 -19.91 8.76
N ASN A 198 7.71 -19.11 8.84
CA ASN A 198 8.29 -18.72 10.12
C ASN A 198 7.29 -17.82 10.88
N PRO A 199 6.83 -18.23 12.08
CA PRO A 199 5.76 -17.51 12.79
C PRO A 199 6.19 -16.10 13.22
N ASP A 200 7.47 -15.91 13.56
CA ASP A 200 8.01 -14.60 13.92
C ASP A 200 8.07 -13.67 12.71
N TRP A 201 8.50 -14.17 11.55
CA TRP A 201 8.48 -13.41 10.30
C TRP A 201 7.06 -12.98 9.91
N LEU A 202 6.12 -13.91 9.96
CA LEU A 202 4.72 -13.63 9.63
C LEU A 202 4.09 -12.61 10.58
N ARG A 203 4.44 -12.68 11.88
CA ARG A 203 4.02 -11.69 12.86
C ARG A 203 4.62 -10.31 12.58
N ILE A 204 5.94 -10.20 12.44
CA ILE A 204 6.58 -8.88 12.30
C ILE A 204 6.21 -8.18 10.99
N THR A 205 5.98 -8.91 9.90
CA THR A 205 5.60 -8.30 8.61
C THR A 205 4.20 -7.67 8.66
N ILE A 206 3.31 -8.25 9.47
CA ILE A 206 2.00 -7.70 9.78
C ILE A 206 2.14 -6.51 10.75
N ASP A 207 2.81 -6.73 11.88
CA ASP A 207 2.88 -5.75 12.98
C ASP A 207 3.64 -4.49 12.56
N TYR A 208 4.80 -4.62 11.91
CA TYR A 208 5.62 -3.50 11.46
C TYR A 208 4.84 -2.53 10.57
N THR A 209 3.94 -3.04 9.72
CA THR A 209 3.15 -2.19 8.83
C THR A 209 2.20 -1.28 9.63
N VAL A 210 1.58 -1.81 10.68
CA VAL A 210 0.70 -1.02 11.57
C VAL A 210 1.52 -0.09 12.44
N ASP A 211 2.56 -0.62 13.08
CA ASP A 211 3.39 0.11 14.04
C ASP A 211 4.14 1.28 13.40
N SER A 212 4.65 1.10 12.18
CA SER A 212 5.33 2.17 11.45
C SER A 212 4.38 3.31 11.06
N VAL A 213 3.12 3.04 10.74
CA VAL A 213 2.12 4.09 10.47
C VAL A 213 1.81 4.88 11.75
N LEU A 214 1.55 4.19 12.86
CA LEU A 214 1.26 4.81 14.14
C LEU A 214 2.45 5.62 14.67
N ALA A 215 3.66 5.06 14.60
CA ALA A 215 4.87 5.76 15.01
C ALA A 215 5.15 7.00 14.13
N ALA A 216 4.86 6.93 12.82
CA ALA A 216 4.98 8.09 11.93
C ALA A 216 3.97 9.19 12.29
N GLU A 217 2.74 8.83 12.68
CA GLU A 217 1.73 9.76 13.16
C GLU A 217 2.13 10.45 14.47
N GLU A 218 2.61 9.70 15.45
CA GLU A 218 3.12 10.25 16.71
C GLU A 218 4.30 11.21 16.49
N LEU A 219 5.25 10.86 15.62
CA LEU A 219 6.37 11.72 15.27
C LEU A 219 5.93 13.04 14.63
N ARG A 220 4.78 13.08 13.93
CA ARG A 220 4.26 14.32 13.33
C ARG A 220 3.75 15.32 14.36
N LEU A 221 3.50 14.91 15.60
CA LEU A 221 3.16 15.81 16.71
C LEU A 221 4.35 16.67 17.12
N TRP A 222 5.57 16.26 16.77
CA TRP A 222 6.80 16.96 17.09
C TRP A 222 7.30 17.81 15.90
N PRO A 223 7.91 18.99 16.17
CA PRO A 223 8.57 19.79 15.14
C PRO A 223 9.63 18.99 14.37
N ALA A 224 9.74 19.22 13.06
CA ALA A 224 10.60 18.41 12.19
C ALA A 224 12.08 18.28 12.66
N PRO A 225 12.76 19.34 13.16
CA PRO A 225 14.15 19.23 13.59
C PRO A 225 14.37 18.34 14.82
N VAL A 226 13.38 18.18 15.69
CA VAL A 226 13.53 17.40 16.94
C VAL A 226 13.13 15.94 16.78
N ARG A 227 12.44 15.57 15.69
CA ARG A 227 11.98 14.19 15.43
C ARG A 227 13.09 13.14 15.52
N PRO A 228 14.31 13.35 14.99
CA PRO A 228 15.38 12.36 15.10
C PRO A 228 15.73 12.03 16.56
N VAL A 229 15.77 13.04 17.43
CA VAL A 229 16.07 12.87 18.86
C VAL A 229 14.89 12.20 19.57
N VAL A 230 13.69 12.71 19.38
CA VAL A 230 12.46 12.20 20.02
C VAL A 230 12.21 10.72 19.65
N SER A 231 12.53 10.31 18.43
CA SER A 231 12.37 8.92 17.98
C SER A 231 13.12 7.90 18.84
N TRP A 232 14.17 8.29 19.56
CA TRP A 232 14.89 7.39 20.48
C TRP A 232 14.08 7.06 21.74
N PHE A 233 13.19 7.97 22.15
CA PHE A 233 12.45 7.87 23.40
C PHE A 233 11.02 7.37 23.21
N LEU A 234 10.40 7.64 22.05
CA LEU A 234 9.03 7.18 21.78
C LEU A 234 8.93 5.64 21.76
N PRO A 235 8.02 5.03 22.55
CA PRO A 235 7.79 3.59 22.56
C PRO A 235 7.43 3.02 21.19
N SER A 236 6.58 3.71 20.42
CA SER A 236 6.19 3.33 19.06
C SER A 236 7.40 3.21 18.13
N CYS A 237 8.30 4.19 18.16
CA CYS A 237 9.54 4.16 17.38
C CYS A 237 10.51 3.07 17.85
N ARG A 238 10.53 2.76 19.15
CA ARG A 238 11.33 1.63 19.69
C ARG A 238 10.79 0.30 19.18
N LYS A 239 9.47 0.12 19.17
CA LYS A 239 8.80 -1.08 18.62
C LYS A 239 9.18 -1.31 17.16
N VAL A 240 9.03 -0.29 16.31
CA VAL A 240 9.43 -0.32 14.88
C VAL A 240 10.91 -0.71 14.70
N ARG A 241 11.81 -0.26 15.58
CA ARG A 241 13.22 -0.66 15.55
C ARG A 241 13.45 -2.11 15.99
N ASN A 242 12.67 -2.60 16.95
CA ASN A 242 12.73 -3.99 17.41
C ASN A 242 12.24 -4.94 16.32
N ASP A 243 11.12 -4.61 15.65
CA ASP A 243 10.61 -5.40 14.52
C ASP A 243 11.65 -5.50 13.40
N MET A 244 12.34 -4.39 13.10
CA MET A 244 13.45 -4.41 12.14
C MET A 244 14.63 -5.25 12.63
N ALA A 245 14.99 -5.19 13.92
CA ALA A 245 16.05 -6.01 14.49
C ALA A 245 15.74 -7.50 14.37
N GLU A 246 14.48 -7.89 14.60
CA GLU A 246 13.99 -9.25 14.41
C GLU A 246 13.98 -9.67 12.93
N ALA A 247 13.62 -8.77 12.01
CA ALA A 247 13.75 -9.02 10.59
C ALA A 247 15.22 -9.33 10.19
N TYR A 248 16.19 -8.63 10.77
CA TYR A 248 17.61 -8.95 10.52
C TYR A 248 18.01 -10.30 11.09
N SER A 249 17.55 -10.69 12.28
CA SER A 249 17.91 -11.99 12.88
C SER A 249 17.35 -13.17 12.10
N ILE A 250 16.21 -13.00 11.42
CA ILE A 250 15.59 -14.04 10.59
C ILE A 250 16.28 -14.12 9.21
N ILE A 251 16.50 -12.98 8.55
CA ILE A 251 16.93 -12.95 7.14
C ILE A 251 18.43 -13.23 6.98
N ARG A 252 19.27 -12.65 7.85
CA ARG A 252 20.74 -12.72 7.67
C ARG A 252 21.26 -14.15 7.66
N PRO A 253 20.89 -15.04 8.61
CA PRO A 253 21.43 -16.39 8.63
C PRO A 253 21.12 -17.17 7.34
N VAL A 254 19.89 -17.03 6.82
CA VAL A 254 19.47 -17.71 5.58
C VAL A 254 20.23 -17.17 4.37
N LEU A 255 20.42 -15.85 4.29
CA LEU A 255 21.15 -15.25 3.18
C LEU A 255 22.65 -15.60 3.22
N GLU A 256 23.27 -15.58 4.39
CA GLU A 256 24.66 -15.98 4.60
C GLU A 256 24.88 -17.47 4.30
N GLU A 257 23.95 -18.34 4.70
CA GLU A 257 23.96 -19.75 4.32
C GLU A 257 23.90 -19.93 2.80
N ARG A 258 22.97 -19.23 2.11
CA ARG A 258 22.87 -19.29 0.65
C ARG A 258 24.16 -18.84 -0.04
N ARG A 259 24.78 -17.75 0.42
CA ARG A 259 26.06 -17.24 -0.12
C ARG A 259 27.18 -18.26 0.06
N ARG A 260 27.35 -18.82 1.26
CA ARG A 260 28.34 -19.87 1.54
C ARG A 260 28.14 -21.11 0.66
N ASN A 261 26.90 -21.59 0.54
CA ASN A 261 26.60 -22.76 -0.28
C ASN A 261 26.93 -22.53 -1.76
N LYS A 262 26.66 -21.32 -2.29
CA LYS A 262 27.03 -20.95 -3.66
C LYS A 262 28.53 -20.90 -3.86
N GLU A 263 29.27 -20.29 -2.94
CA GLU A 263 30.73 -20.23 -2.98
C GLU A 263 31.35 -21.63 -2.95
N MET A 264 30.87 -22.51 -2.07
CA MET A 264 31.32 -23.90 -1.98
C MET A 264 31.02 -24.68 -3.27
N ALA A 265 29.83 -24.51 -3.85
CA ALA A 265 29.48 -25.16 -5.12
C ALA A 265 30.44 -24.74 -6.24
N ILE A 266 30.72 -23.43 -6.36
CA ILE A 266 31.67 -22.89 -7.36
C ILE A 266 33.07 -23.45 -7.14
N GLN A 267 33.56 -23.48 -5.90
CA GLN A 267 34.88 -24.04 -5.57
C GLN A 267 34.98 -25.54 -5.89
N GLN A 268 33.87 -26.26 -5.80
CA GLN A 268 33.78 -27.69 -6.15
C GLN A 268 33.51 -27.94 -7.65
N GLY A 269 33.46 -26.90 -8.48
CA GLY A 269 33.12 -27.02 -9.91
C GLY A 269 31.67 -27.44 -10.18
N ARG A 270 30.76 -27.26 -9.20
CA ARG A 270 29.33 -27.57 -9.31
C ARG A 270 28.52 -26.32 -9.61
N THR A 271 27.39 -26.49 -10.29
CA THR A 271 26.42 -25.40 -10.48
C THR A 271 25.72 -25.10 -9.15
N PRO A 272 25.71 -23.84 -8.68
CA PRO A 272 25.01 -23.47 -7.46
C PRO A 272 23.50 -23.61 -7.56
N ASP A 273 22.85 -23.85 -6.42
CA ASP A 273 21.39 -23.84 -6.33
C ASP A 273 20.83 -22.46 -6.72
N HIS A 274 19.75 -22.48 -7.50
CA HIS A 274 19.02 -21.28 -7.91
C HIS A 274 17.67 -21.21 -7.19
N TYR A 275 17.39 -20.07 -6.57
CA TYR A 275 16.16 -19.83 -5.83
C TYR A 275 15.22 -18.93 -6.63
N ASN A 276 13.94 -19.27 -6.70
CA ASN A 276 12.94 -18.47 -7.42
C ASN A 276 12.21 -17.52 -6.47
N ASP A 277 12.96 -16.73 -5.70
CA ASP A 277 12.42 -15.78 -4.72
C ASP A 277 13.08 -14.39 -4.81
N ALA A 278 12.46 -13.40 -4.15
CA ALA A 278 12.94 -12.02 -4.20
C ALA A 278 14.32 -11.83 -3.54
N MET A 279 14.73 -12.68 -2.59
CA MET A 279 16.10 -12.60 -2.05
C MET A 279 17.13 -12.89 -3.14
N GLU A 280 16.91 -13.91 -3.97
CA GLU A 280 17.77 -14.21 -5.12
C GLU A 280 17.76 -13.08 -6.15
N TRP A 281 16.56 -12.59 -6.50
CA TRP A 281 16.40 -11.52 -7.49
C TRP A 281 17.14 -10.25 -7.07
N MET A 282 17.16 -9.94 -5.78
CA MET A 282 17.89 -8.81 -5.22
C MET A 282 19.40 -8.99 -5.33
N GLU A 283 19.95 -10.18 -5.04
CA GLU A 283 21.38 -10.46 -5.25
C GLU A 283 21.76 -10.32 -6.74
N GLU A 284 20.95 -10.85 -7.65
CA GLU A 284 21.16 -10.74 -9.10
C GLU A 284 21.10 -9.28 -9.60
N CYS A 285 20.15 -8.50 -9.09
CA CYS A 285 19.99 -7.08 -9.46
C CYS A 285 21.03 -6.18 -8.77
N ALA A 286 21.57 -6.58 -7.62
CA ALA A 286 22.58 -5.82 -6.91
C ALA A 286 23.85 -5.69 -7.75
N LYS A 287 24.29 -6.77 -8.42
CA LYS A 287 25.54 -6.81 -9.21
C LYS A 287 26.74 -6.25 -8.43
N GLY A 288 26.83 -6.59 -7.15
CA GLY A 288 27.86 -6.10 -6.23
C GLY A 288 27.59 -4.73 -5.60
N ARG A 289 26.52 -4.03 -5.97
CA ARG A 289 26.08 -2.81 -5.26
C ARG A 289 25.60 -3.16 -3.85
N PRO A 290 25.94 -2.38 -2.82
CA PRO A 290 25.43 -2.61 -1.48
C PRO A 290 23.92 -2.38 -1.45
N TYR A 291 23.22 -3.27 -0.74
CA TYR A 291 21.82 -3.13 -0.42
C TYR A 291 21.54 -3.80 0.93
N ASP A 292 20.46 -3.40 1.59
CA ASP A 292 20.03 -3.98 2.84
C ASP A 292 18.92 -5.00 2.59
N ALA A 293 19.26 -6.28 2.64
CA ALA A 293 18.32 -7.36 2.37
C ALA A 293 17.12 -7.36 3.32
N ALA A 294 17.32 -7.12 4.62
CA ALA A 294 16.20 -7.16 5.57
C ALA A 294 15.25 -5.97 5.37
N THR A 295 15.81 -4.77 5.17
CA THR A 295 15.02 -3.57 4.83
C THR A 295 14.28 -3.75 3.50
N ALA A 296 14.91 -4.36 2.50
CA ALA A 296 14.27 -4.65 1.22
C ALA A 296 13.11 -5.65 1.35
N GLN A 297 13.29 -6.76 2.06
CA GLN A 297 12.23 -7.76 2.26
C GLN A 297 11.07 -7.22 3.11
N MET A 298 11.36 -6.40 4.13
CA MET A 298 10.32 -5.69 4.86
C MET A 298 9.59 -4.68 3.94
N SER A 299 10.28 -4.05 2.98
CA SER A 299 9.67 -3.16 1.98
C SER A 299 8.76 -3.88 1.00
N PHE A 300 9.09 -5.12 0.59
CA PHE A 300 8.21 -5.99 -0.18
C PHE A 300 6.95 -6.35 0.62
N SER A 301 7.14 -6.80 1.85
CA SER A 301 6.06 -7.23 2.76
C SER A 301 5.08 -6.10 3.07
N PHE A 302 5.60 -4.92 3.44
CA PHE A 302 4.80 -3.71 3.67
C PHE A 302 3.94 -3.33 2.45
N ALA A 303 4.47 -3.50 1.23
CA ALA A 303 3.76 -3.14 0.00
C ALA A 303 2.66 -4.14 -0.38
N ALA A 304 2.91 -5.44 -0.20
CA ALA A 304 2.06 -6.50 -0.71
C ALA A 304 0.95 -6.89 0.27
N ILE A 305 1.29 -7.12 1.55
CA ILE A 305 0.44 -7.89 2.45
C ILE A 305 -0.89 -7.19 2.72
N HIS A 306 -0.84 -5.93 3.18
CA HIS A 306 -2.07 -5.23 3.58
C HIS A 306 -2.98 -4.92 2.40
N THR A 307 -2.41 -4.55 1.24
CA THR A 307 -3.19 -4.13 0.06
C THR A 307 -3.88 -5.32 -0.60
N THR A 308 -3.18 -6.45 -0.76
CA THR A 308 -3.76 -7.69 -1.27
C THR A 308 -4.83 -8.23 -0.31
N SER A 309 -4.55 -8.28 0.99
CA SER A 309 -5.50 -8.79 1.98
C SER A 309 -6.79 -7.98 2.04
N ASP A 310 -6.68 -6.65 1.92
CA ASP A 310 -7.83 -5.75 1.89
C ASP A 310 -8.74 -5.99 0.68
N LEU A 311 -8.14 -6.22 -0.50
CA LEU A 311 -8.89 -6.49 -1.71
C LEU A 311 -9.56 -7.87 -1.68
N ILE A 312 -8.86 -8.93 -1.23
CA ILE A 312 -9.47 -10.26 -1.06
C ILE A 312 -10.64 -10.19 -0.07
N THR A 313 -10.44 -9.53 1.07
CA THR A 313 -11.50 -9.38 2.09
C THR A 313 -12.72 -8.68 1.50
N GLN A 314 -12.50 -7.60 0.74
CA GLN A 314 -13.60 -6.89 0.10
C GLN A 314 -14.33 -7.73 -0.95
N VAL A 315 -13.60 -8.47 -1.80
CA VAL A 315 -14.21 -9.37 -2.80
C VAL A 315 -15.09 -10.39 -2.12
N LEU A 316 -14.62 -11.01 -1.01
CA LEU A 316 -15.41 -11.98 -0.25
C LEU A 316 -16.68 -11.35 0.34
N TYR A 317 -16.61 -10.11 0.84
CA TYR A 317 -17.81 -9.38 1.27
C TYR A 317 -18.76 -9.10 0.11
N ASP A 318 -18.24 -8.69 -1.04
CA ASP A 318 -19.05 -8.31 -2.20
C ASP A 318 -19.76 -9.51 -2.84
N ILE A 319 -19.18 -10.72 -2.79
CA ILE A 319 -19.79 -11.93 -3.36
C ILE A 319 -20.54 -12.81 -2.36
N ALA A 320 -20.35 -12.61 -1.04
CA ALA A 320 -21.08 -13.39 -0.04
C ALA A 320 -22.60 -13.18 -0.18
N GLY A 321 -23.36 -14.28 -0.16
CA GLY A 321 -24.82 -14.28 -0.39
C GLY A 321 -25.22 -14.03 -1.85
N LYS A 322 -24.32 -14.31 -2.81
CA LYS A 322 -24.60 -14.32 -4.26
C LYS A 322 -24.29 -15.70 -4.82
N GLU A 323 -25.11 -16.67 -4.46
CA GLU A 323 -24.91 -18.10 -4.73
C GLU A 323 -24.76 -18.38 -6.23
N ASP A 324 -25.58 -17.74 -7.07
CA ASP A 324 -25.49 -17.86 -8.54
C ASP A 324 -24.12 -17.37 -9.07
N LEU A 325 -23.66 -16.22 -8.58
CA LEU A 325 -22.34 -15.68 -8.96
C LEU A 325 -21.19 -16.57 -8.47
N ILE A 326 -21.28 -17.10 -7.24
CA ILE A 326 -20.28 -18.03 -6.70
C ILE A 326 -20.23 -19.30 -7.56
N GLN A 327 -21.39 -19.79 -8.01
CA GLN A 327 -21.46 -20.97 -8.88
C GLN A 327 -20.81 -20.69 -10.24
N GLU A 328 -21.11 -19.57 -10.89
CA GLU A 328 -20.46 -19.18 -12.15
C GLU A 328 -18.94 -19.01 -12.00
N LEU A 329 -18.48 -18.45 -10.88
CA LEU A 329 -17.05 -18.34 -10.57
C LEU A 329 -16.40 -19.71 -10.37
N ARG A 330 -17.07 -20.66 -9.71
CA ARG A 330 -16.58 -22.03 -9.55
C ARG A 330 -16.46 -22.74 -10.88
N GLU A 331 -17.48 -22.63 -11.73
CA GLU A 331 -17.48 -23.19 -13.09
C GLU A 331 -16.33 -22.62 -13.92
N GLU A 332 -16.12 -21.30 -13.88
CA GLU A 332 -14.97 -20.67 -14.55
C GLU A 332 -13.64 -21.26 -14.06
N VAL A 333 -13.47 -21.47 -12.75
CA VAL A 333 -12.26 -22.06 -12.17
C VAL A 333 -12.10 -23.52 -12.61
N ILE A 334 -13.16 -24.34 -12.54
CA ILE A 334 -13.12 -25.76 -12.90
C ILE A 334 -12.69 -25.93 -14.35
N THR A 335 -13.35 -25.24 -15.28
CA THR A 335 -13.00 -25.31 -16.71
C THR A 335 -11.60 -24.79 -16.96
N THR A 336 -11.28 -23.62 -16.42
CA THR A 336 -10.02 -22.94 -16.77
C THR A 336 -8.80 -23.59 -16.15
N ILE A 337 -8.84 -23.86 -14.83
CA ILE A 337 -7.71 -24.46 -14.10
C ILE A 337 -7.64 -25.96 -14.35
N GLY A 338 -8.78 -26.66 -14.43
CA GLY A 338 -8.82 -28.10 -14.70
C GLY A 338 -8.18 -28.47 -16.04
N GLU A 339 -8.40 -27.68 -17.10
CA GLU A 339 -7.79 -27.91 -18.41
C GLU A 339 -6.38 -27.32 -18.53
N GLY A 340 -6.15 -26.13 -17.97
CA GLY A 340 -4.94 -25.35 -18.21
C GLY A 340 -3.81 -25.57 -17.20
N GLY A 341 -4.14 -26.04 -16.00
CA GLY A 341 -3.26 -26.09 -14.83
C GLY A 341 -2.80 -24.70 -14.35
N TRP A 342 -1.92 -24.69 -13.35
CA TRP A 342 -1.40 -23.49 -12.70
C TRP A 342 -0.35 -22.74 -13.54
N LYS A 343 -0.82 -22.06 -14.60
CA LYS A 343 0.03 -21.25 -15.49
C LYS A 343 -0.44 -19.80 -15.51
N ARG A 344 0.51 -18.88 -15.71
CA ARG A 344 0.21 -17.44 -15.90
C ARG A 344 -0.83 -17.19 -17.00
N THR A 345 -0.72 -17.92 -18.11
CA THR A 345 -1.65 -17.81 -19.25
C THR A 345 -3.04 -18.34 -18.91
N THR A 346 -3.13 -19.35 -18.04
CA THR A 346 -4.39 -19.89 -17.54
C THR A 346 -5.10 -18.88 -16.64
N LEU A 347 -4.40 -18.24 -15.70
CA LEU A 347 -4.98 -17.22 -14.81
C LEU A 347 -5.54 -15.99 -15.56
N TYR A 348 -5.03 -15.72 -16.76
CA TYR A 348 -5.54 -14.64 -17.62
C TYR A 348 -6.94 -14.96 -18.19
N LYS A 349 -7.30 -16.25 -18.32
CA LYS A 349 -8.59 -16.70 -18.82
C LYS A 349 -9.72 -16.64 -17.77
N LEU A 350 -9.40 -16.47 -16.49
CA LEU A 350 -10.36 -16.19 -15.42
C LEU A 350 -10.92 -14.76 -15.58
N ARG A 351 -11.78 -14.53 -16.59
CA ARG A 351 -12.27 -13.23 -17.03
C ARG A 351 -13.37 -12.70 -16.10
N LEU A 352 -14.29 -13.55 -15.65
CA LEU A 352 -15.35 -13.20 -14.71
C LEU A 352 -14.74 -12.87 -13.34
N MET A 353 -13.85 -13.72 -12.83
CA MET A 353 -13.12 -13.43 -11.59
C MET A 353 -12.34 -12.11 -11.67
N ASP A 354 -11.66 -11.84 -12.79
CA ASP A 354 -10.96 -10.57 -12.99
C ASP A 354 -11.92 -9.36 -12.95
N SER A 355 -13.11 -9.51 -13.52
CA SER A 355 -14.16 -8.49 -13.51
C SER A 355 -14.70 -8.23 -12.10
N VAL A 356 -14.99 -9.29 -11.33
CA VAL A 356 -15.43 -9.23 -9.93
C VAL A 356 -14.41 -8.49 -9.06
N ILE A 357 -13.13 -8.86 -9.17
CA ILE A 357 -12.07 -8.23 -8.38
C ILE A 357 -11.92 -6.75 -8.79
N LYS A 358 -11.98 -6.44 -10.09
CA LYS A 358 -11.88 -5.06 -10.58
C LYS A 358 -13.05 -4.20 -10.13
N GLU A 359 -14.27 -4.73 -10.12
CA GLU A 359 -15.44 -4.02 -9.59
C GLU A 359 -15.33 -3.78 -8.09
N SER A 360 -14.88 -4.77 -7.32
CA SER A 360 -14.63 -4.63 -5.88
C SER A 360 -13.58 -3.53 -5.61
N GLN A 361 -12.50 -3.50 -6.41
CA GLN A 361 -11.47 -2.46 -6.35
C GLN A 361 -12.00 -1.08 -6.80
N ARG A 362 -12.95 -1.02 -7.74
CA ARG A 362 -13.57 0.22 -8.19
C ARG A 362 -14.44 0.83 -7.10
N MET A 363 -15.31 0.03 -6.50
CA MET A 363 -16.23 0.48 -5.46
C MET A 363 -15.52 0.86 -4.17
N LYS A 364 -14.51 0.07 -3.78
CA LYS A 364 -13.66 0.31 -2.62
C LYS A 364 -12.18 0.17 -3.00
N PRO A 365 -11.57 1.22 -3.59
CA PRO A 365 -10.13 1.30 -3.74
C PRO A 365 -9.50 1.49 -2.36
N ILE A 366 -8.22 1.17 -2.22
CA ILE A 366 -7.51 1.37 -0.95
C ILE A 366 -7.39 2.86 -0.53
N GLY A 367 -7.60 3.78 -1.48
CA GLY A 367 -7.67 5.21 -1.18
C GLY A 367 -8.50 5.99 -2.19
N ILE A 368 -9.08 7.09 -1.71
CA ILE A 368 -9.92 8.01 -2.49
C ILE A 368 -9.10 9.05 -3.27
N ALA A 369 -7.78 9.05 -3.11
CA ALA A 369 -6.85 9.84 -3.89
C ALA A 369 -5.57 9.03 -4.16
N SER A 370 -5.05 9.15 -5.37
CA SER A 370 -3.92 8.40 -5.89
C SER A 370 -2.83 9.34 -6.42
N MET A 371 -1.85 8.80 -7.15
CA MET A 371 -0.77 9.55 -7.81
C MET A 371 -0.07 10.56 -6.89
N ARG A 372 0.19 10.17 -5.63
CA ARG A 372 0.90 11.03 -4.67
C ARG A 372 2.29 11.40 -5.18
N ARG A 373 2.65 12.68 -5.25
CA ARG A 373 3.97 13.15 -5.72
C ARG A 373 4.45 14.35 -4.92
N GLN A 374 5.76 14.47 -4.74
CA GLN A 374 6.39 15.71 -4.29
C GLN A 374 7.06 16.40 -5.47
N ALA A 375 6.80 17.69 -5.64
CA ALA A 375 7.44 18.50 -6.67
C ALA A 375 8.90 18.80 -6.30
N LYS A 376 9.84 18.32 -7.11
CA LYS A 376 11.30 18.53 -6.94
C LYS A 376 11.77 19.87 -7.50
N ALA A 377 10.99 20.46 -8.40
CA ALA A 377 11.12 21.82 -8.91
C ALA A 377 9.73 22.47 -8.98
N ALA A 378 9.67 23.79 -9.22
CA ALA A 378 8.41 24.44 -9.53
C ALA A 378 7.95 24.01 -10.93
N ILE A 379 6.68 23.66 -11.08
CA ILE A 379 6.07 23.28 -12.35
C ILE A 379 4.79 24.08 -12.59
N GLN A 380 4.38 24.19 -13.84
CA GLN A 380 3.12 24.81 -14.23
C GLN A 380 2.33 23.82 -15.08
N LEU A 381 1.08 23.59 -14.70
CA LEU A 381 0.15 22.75 -15.46
C LEU A 381 -0.41 23.51 -16.67
N SER A 382 -1.01 22.78 -17.60
CA SER A 382 -1.55 23.26 -18.87
C SER A 382 -2.58 24.38 -18.73
N ASP A 383 -3.32 24.42 -17.62
CA ASP A 383 -4.30 25.46 -17.31
C ASP A 383 -3.72 26.66 -16.54
N GLY A 384 -2.41 26.70 -16.37
CA GLY A 384 -1.70 27.76 -15.64
C GLY A 384 -1.54 27.51 -14.14
N THR A 385 -2.11 26.42 -13.58
CA THR A 385 -1.94 26.05 -12.17
C THR A 385 -0.45 25.87 -11.84
N ARG A 386 0.07 26.64 -10.89
CA ARG A 386 1.48 26.53 -10.46
C ARG A 386 1.58 25.63 -9.25
N ILE A 387 2.49 24.67 -9.32
CA ILE A 387 2.89 23.81 -8.21
C ILE A 387 4.32 24.18 -7.85
N ALA A 388 4.55 24.58 -6.61
CA ALA A 388 5.86 25.04 -6.21
C ALA A 388 6.73 23.89 -5.71
N LYS A 389 8.04 24.06 -5.76
CA LYS A 389 9.00 23.10 -5.21
C LYS A 389 8.66 22.78 -3.75
N GLY A 390 8.65 21.49 -3.43
CA GLY A 390 8.34 20.94 -2.12
C GLY A 390 6.87 20.59 -1.90
N ASP A 391 5.95 21.11 -2.71
CA ASP A 391 4.52 20.81 -2.59
C ASP A 391 4.28 19.32 -2.83
N ILE A 392 3.39 18.73 -2.02
CA ILE A 392 2.94 17.35 -2.19
C ILE A 392 1.53 17.37 -2.77
N LEU A 393 1.36 16.74 -3.92
CA LEU A 393 0.10 16.66 -4.64
C LEU A 393 -0.44 15.23 -4.68
N VAL A 394 -1.76 15.11 -4.84
CA VAL A 394 -2.51 13.87 -5.08
C VAL A 394 -3.57 14.11 -6.14
N VAL A 395 -3.97 13.08 -6.86
CA VAL A 395 -5.07 13.12 -7.82
C VAL A 395 -6.27 12.41 -7.21
N SER A 396 -7.43 13.04 -7.20
CA SER A 396 -8.67 12.44 -6.71
C SER A 396 -9.06 11.19 -7.53
N CYS A 397 -9.65 10.19 -6.89
CA CYS A 397 -10.19 9.00 -7.54
C CYS A 397 -11.70 9.13 -7.86
N GLU A 398 -12.31 10.31 -7.75
CA GLU A 398 -13.77 10.47 -7.85
C GLU A 398 -14.39 9.92 -9.16
N TRP A 399 -13.64 9.85 -10.27
CA TRP A 399 -14.11 9.20 -11.51
C TRP A 399 -14.45 7.71 -11.35
N MET A 400 -13.91 7.03 -10.34
CA MET A 400 -14.27 5.65 -10.01
C MET A 400 -15.73 5.51 -9.58
N TRP A 401 -16.39 6.59 -9.17
CA TRP A 401 -17.80 6.63 -8.76
C TRP A 401 -18.63 7.63 -9.58
N ASP A 402 -18.12 8.08 -10.72
CA ASP A 402 -18.79 9.09 -11.55
C ASP A 402 -19.73 8.41 -12.57
N PRO A 403 -21.02 8.79 -12.61
CA PRO A 403 -22.00 8.19 -13.52
C PRO A 403 -21.71 8.43 -15.00
N ASN A 404 -20.84 9.40 -15.34
CA ASN A 404 -20.41 9.62 -16.72
C ASN A 404 -19.48 8.51 -17.24
N PHE A 405 -18.80 7.80 -16.34
CA PHE A 405 -17.88 6.71 -16.69
C PHE A 405 -18.44 5.32 -16.37
N TYR A 406 -19.28 5.23 -15.34
CA TYR A 406 -19.85 3.97 -14.86
C TYR A 406 -21.35 4.09 -14.62
N THR A 407 -22.18 3.36 -15.37
CA THR A 407 -23.63 3.29 -15.15
C THR A 407 -23.94 2.67 -13.78
N HIS A 408 -24.83 3.29 -13.00
CA HIS A 408 -25.10 2.91 -11.60
C HIS A 408 -23.81 2.71 -10.78
N PRO A 409 -23.00 3.77 -10.58
CA PRO A 409 -21.65 3.66 -10.04
C PRO A 409 -21.62 3.19 -8.57
N ASP A 410 -22.72 3.37 -7.83
CA ASP A 410 -22.85 2.96 -6.43
C ASP A 410 -23.35 1.51 -6.27
N THR A 411 -23.61 0.80 -7.38
CA THR A 411 -24.04 -0.60 -7.38
C THR A 411 -22.92 -1.53 -7.82
N PHE A 412 -22.77 -2.64 -7.10
CA PHE A 412 -21.84 -3.71 -7.46
C PHE A 412 -22.36 -4.48 -8.67
N ASP A 413 -21.69 -4.34 -9.82
CA ASP A 413 -21.95 -5.15 -11.02
C ASP A 413 -20.73 -6.06 -11.31
N PRO A 414 -20.80 -7.35 -10.95
CA PRO A 414 -19.68 -8.28 -11.12
C PRO A 414 -19.30 -8.49 -12.59
N TYR A 415 -20.21 -8.22 -13.53
CA TYR A 415 -20.01 -8.40 -14.97
C TYR A 415 -19.55 -7.13 -15.68
N ARG A 416 -19.45 -5.99 -14.97
CA ARG A 416 -19.16 -4.68 -15.58
C ARG A 416 -17.93 -4.71 -16.48
N PHE A 417 -16.80 -5.17 -15.94
CA PHE A 417 -15.54 -5.20 -16.67
C PHE A 417 -15.41 -6.40 -17.61
N LEU A 418 -16.24 -7.42 -17.45
CA LEU A 418 -16.39 -8.50 -18.43
C LEU A 418 -17.04 -7.96 -19.70
N LYS A 419 -18.21 -7.32 -19.59
CA LYS A 419 -18.95 -6.69 -20.70
C LYS A 419 -18.14 -5.61 -21.40
N LEU A 420 -17.42 -4.79 -20.62
CA LEU A 420 -16.58 -3.74 -21.20
C LEU A 420 -15.46 -4.31 -22.08
N ARG A 421 -14.96 -5.53 -21.83
CA ARG A 421 -13.94 -6.14 -22.71
C ARG A 421 -14.47 -6.56 -24.07
N ASP A 422 -15.77 -6.73 -24.20
CA ASP A 422 -16.38 -7.11 -25.49
C ASP A 422 -16.59 -5.87 -26.39
N SER A 423 -16.34 -4.66 -25.87
CA SER A 423 -16.33 -3.43 -26.66
C SER A 423 -14.98 -3.24 -27.37
N PRO A 424 -14.96 -2.86 -28.66
CA PRO A 424 -13.72 -2.61 -29.40
C PRO A 424 -12.79 -1.61 -28.69
N GLY A 425 -11.53 -1.98 -28.51
CA GLY A 425 -10.50 -1.17 -27.86
C GLY A 425 -10.50 -1.22 -26.33
N ARG A 426 -11.39 -2.02 -25.73
CA ARG A 426 -11.47 -2.21 -24.27
C ARG A 426 -11.07 -3.61 -23.78
N GLU A 427 -10.63 -4.48 -24.69
CA GLU A 427 -10.26 -5.87 -24.45
C GLU A 427 -9.15 -6.00 -23.40
N THR A 428 -8.16 -5.09 -23.46
CA THR A 428 -7.01 -5.05 -22.55
C THR A 428 -7.13 -3.96 -21.49
N SER A 429 -7.73 -2.80 -21.79
CA SER A 429 -7.84 -1.68 -20.85
C SER A 429 -8.83 -1.96 -19.70
N SER A 430 -9.77 -2.88 -19.89
CA SER A 430 -10.73 -3.30 -18.85
C SER A 430 -10.22 -4.43 -17.94
N GLN A 431 -8.95 -4.83 -18.06
CA GLN A 431 -8.33 -5.81 -17.15
C GLN A 431 -7.95 -5.20 -15.81
N LEU A 432 -8.01 -5.99 -14.73
CA LEU A 432 -7.66 -5.53 -13.38
C LEU A 432 -6.26 -4.92 -13.32
N VAL A 433 -5.30 -5.52 -14.04
CA VAL A 433 -3.92 -5.03 -14.15
C VAL A 433 -3.76 -3.75 -14.97
N SER A 434 -4.83 -3.26 -15.62
CA SER A 434 -4.79 -2.10 -16.52
C SER A 434 -5.30 -0.85 -15.79
N PRO A 435 -4.40 0.03 -15.33
CA PRO A 435 -4.79 1.29 -14.72
C PRO A 435 -5.26 2.30 -15.77
N SER A 436 -6.13 3.20 -15.36
CA SER A 436 -6.63 4.32 -16.17
C SER A 436 -6.94 5.52 -15.27
N PRO A 437 -7.11 6.73 -15.81
CA PRO A 437 -7.62 7.86 -15.05
C PRO A 437 -8.98 7.57 -14.38
N GLU A 438 -9.82 6.76 -15.03
CA GLU A 438 -11.13 6.35 -14.53
C GLU A 438 -11.04 5.28 -13.44
N HIS A 439 -9.93 4.53 -13.41
CA HIS A 439 -9.66 3.50 -12.41
C HIS A 439 -8.19 3.47 -11.98
N MET A 440 -7.90 4.16 -10.87
CA MET A 440 -6.54 4.33 -10.33
C MET A 440 -6.21 3.40 -9.14
N GLY A 441 -6.81 2.20 -9.10
CA GLY A 441 -6.62 1.25 -7.98
C GLY A 441 -5.16 0.80 -7.82
N PHE A 442 -4.44 0.69 -8.93
CA PHE A 442 -3.00 0.45 -8.95
C PHE A 442 -2.17 1.73 -9.20
N GLY A 443 -2.74 2.92 -9.02
CA GLY A 443 -2.12 4.17 -9.48
C GLY A 443 -2.13 4.30 -11.00
N TYR A 444 -1.34 5.22 -11.55
CA TYR A 444 -1.32 5.49 -12.99
C TYR A 444 0.03 6.07 -13.45
N GLY A 445 0.40 5.84 -14.72
CA GLY A 445 1.65 6.34 -15.31
C GLY A 445 2.90 5.51 -15.02
N LYS A 446 4.07 6.18 -15.13
CA LYS A 446 5.40 5.62 -14.81
C LYS A 446 5.51 5.07 -13.38
N HIS A 447 4.65 5.51 -12.47
CA HIS A 447 4.57 5.04 -11.09
C HIS A 447 3.26 4.28 -10.78
N ALA A 448 2.59 3.73 -11.79
CA ALA A 448 1.63 2.67 -11.54
C ALA A 448 2.32 1.51 -10.78
N CYS A 449 1.56 0.81 -9.96
CA CYS A 449 2.05 -0.26 -9.10
C CYS A 449 2.82 -1.28 -9.95
N PRO A 450 4.13 -1.44 -9.69
CA PRO A 450 4.95 -2.36 -10.47
C PRO A 450 4.65 -3.82 -10.12
N GLY A 451 4.13 -4.10 -8.91
CA GLY A 451 3.74 -5.43 -8.44
C GLY A 451 2.31 -5.86 -8.83
N ARG A 452 1.56 -5.07 -9.61
CA ARG A 452 0.14 -5.34 -9.88
C ARG A 452 -0.12 -6.72 -10.53
N PHE A 453 0.76 -7.18 -11.42
CA PHE A 453 0.60 -8.51 -12.03
C PHE A 453 0.76 -9.64 -11.01
N PHE A 454 1.71 -9.48 -10.09
CA PHE A 454 1.89 -10.41 -8.97
C PHE A 454 0.66 -10.40 -8.05
N ALA A 455 0.24 -9.21 -7.60
CA ALA A 455 -0.92 -9.07 -6.71
C ALA A 455 -2.19 -9.68 -7.33
N VAL A 456 -2.45 -9.45 -8.62
CA VAL A 456 -3.61 -10.04 -9.30
C VAL A 456 -3.52 -11.57 -9.36
N ASN A 457 -2.35 -12.13 -9.67
CA ASN A 457 -2.17 -13.58 -9.65
C ASN A 457 -2.37 -14.17 -8.25
N GLU A 458 -1.76 -13.57 -7.23
CA GLU A 458 -1.90 -13.97 -5.83
C GLU A 458 -3.37 -13.96 -5.39
N ILE A 459 -4.11 -12.89 -5.70
CA ILE A 459 -5.55 -12.77 -5.40
C ILE A 459 -6.36 -13.85 -6.12
N LYS A 460 -6.13 -14.05 -7.43
CA LYS A 460 -6.87 -15.05 -8.20
C LYS A 460 -6.62 -16.46 -7.67
N ILE A 461 -5.36 -16.81 -7.40
CA ILE A 461 -5.01 -18.11 -6.81
C ILE A 461 -5.72 -18.29 -5.47
N ALA A 462 -5.61 -17.31 -4.56
CA ALA A 462 -6.30 -17.36 -3.27
C ALA A 462 -7.82 -17.57 -3.43
N LEU A 463 -8.46 -16.84 -4.34
CA LEU A 463 -9.90 -16.96 -4.59
C LEU A 463 -10.28 -18.30 -5.24
N CYS A 464 -9.49 -18.84 -6.18
CA CYS A 464 -9.72 -20.18 -6.72
C CYS A 464 -9.79 -21.23 -5.61
N HIS A 465 -8.84 -21.21 -4.68
CA HIS A 465 -8.83 -22.13 -3.55
C HIS A 465 -9.99 -21.88 -2.58
N VAL A 466 -10.31 -20.62 -2.26
CA VAL A 466 -11.45 -20.30 -1.39
C VAL A 466 -12.76 -20.80 -2.02
N LEU A 467 -12.99 -20.51 -3.30
CA LEU A 467 -14.23 -20.85 -4.01
C LEU A 467 -14.43 -22.36 -4.13
N LEU A 468 -13.40 -23.12 -4.50
CA LEU A 468 -13.53 -24.57 -4.68
C LEU A 468 -13.50 -25.34 -3.35
N LYS A 469 -12.70 -24.89 -2.37
CA LYS A 469 -12.51 -25.65 -1.13
C LYS A 469 -13.51 -25.29 -0.03
N TYR A 470 -14.18 -24.14 -0.08
CA TYR A 470 -15.06 -23.68 1.00
C TYR A 470 -16.41 -23.18 0.51
N ASP A 471 -17.44 -23.39 1.34
CA ASP A 471 -18.64 -22.57 1.34
C ASP A 471 -18.48 -21.48 2.41
N PHE A 472 -18.94 -20.27 2.12
CA PHE A 472 -18.88 -19.16 3.05
C PHE A 472 -20.13 -18.27 2.96
N LYS A 473 -20.49 -17.64 4.08
CA LYS A 473 -21.56 -16.65 4.16
C LYS A 473 -21.25 -15.62 5.24
N LEU A 474 -21.81 -14.42 5.11
CA LEU A 474 -21.72 -13.41 6.17
C LEU A 474 -22.41 -13.93 7.43
N ALA A 475 -21.91 -13.51 8.60
CA ALA A 475 -22.61 -13.73 9.85
C ALA A 475 -24.02 -13.09 9.80
N GLN A 476 -25.00 -13.71 10.45
CA GLN A 476 -26.38 -13.23 10.43
C GLN A 476 -26.46 -11.79 10.98
N GLY A 477 -27.15 -10.91 10.27
CA GLY A 477 -27.31 -9.50 10.65
C GLY A 477 -26.07 -8.63 10.42
N PHE A 478 -24.98 -9.18 9.88
CA PHE A 478 -23.78 -8.41 9.57
C PHE A 478 -23.87 -7.80 8.16
N THR A 479 -23.71 -6.49 8.06
CA THR A 479 -23.55 -5.77 6.78
C THR A 479 -22.16 -5.12 6.77
N PRO A 480 -21.23 -5.59 5.93
CA PRO A 480 -19.87 -5.05 5.88
C PRO A 480 -19.88 -3.55 5.59
N GLN A 481 -19.16 -2.76 6.39
CA GLN A 481 -18.97 -1.34 6.16
C GLN A 481 -17.49 -0.99 6.04
N PRO A 482 -17.04 -0.42 4.91
CA PRO A 482 -15.65 0.01 4.79
C PRO A 482 -15.27 1.02 5.88
N ARG A 483 -14.14 0.78 6.55
CA ARG A 483 -13.55 1.74 7.48
C ARG A 483 -12.94 2.89 6.68
N LYS A 484 -13.34 4.11 7.01
CA LYS A 484 -12.84 5.35 6.40
C LYS A 484 -11.88 6.02 7.38
N SER A 485 -10.71 6.42 6.92
CA SER A 485 -9.76 7.21 7.71
C SER A 485 -8.92 8.10 6.79
N GLY A 486 -9.24 9.39 6.77
CA GLY A 486 -8.62 10.33 5.84
C GLY A 486 -8.79 9.88 4.40
N ALA A 487 -7.69 9.87 3.64
CA ALA A 487 -7.72 9.42 2.25
C ALA A 487 -7.79 7.89 2.09
N SER A 488 -7.74 7.11 3.17
CA SER A 488 -7.67 5.65 3.15
C SER A 488 -9.05 5.02 3.33
N LEU A 489 -9.29 3.94 2.59
CA LEU A 489 -10.43 3.04 2.80
C LEU A 489 -9.89 1.65 3.09
N SER A 490 -10.53 0.94 4.02
CA SER A 490 -10.23 -0.46 4.29
C SER A 490 -11.52 -1.26 4.36
N ALA A 491 -11.47 -2.52 3.92
CA ALA A 491 -12.54 -3.48 4.17
C ALA A 491 -12.87 -3.53 5.67
N ASP A 492 -14.12 -3.83 6.01
CA ASP A 492 -14.58 -3.88 7.40
C ASP A 492 -13.66 -4.78 8.24
N PRO A 493 -12.96 -4.25 9.25
CA PRO A 493 -12.00 -5.02 10.04
C PRO A 493 -12.67 -5.98 11.02
N ASN A 494 -13.95 -5.76 11.33
CA ASN A 494 -14.68 -6.46 12.39
C ASN A 494 -15.60 -7.56 11.85
N GLY A 495 -15.61 -7.78 10.53
CA GLY A 495 -16.49 -8.77 9.94
C GLY A 495 -16.11 -10.21 10.32
N SER A 496 -17.16 -10.99 10.58
CA SER A 496 -17.06 -12.44 10.71
C SER A 496 -17.83 -13.11 9.58
N ILE A 497 -17.24 -14.18 9.06
CA ILE A 497 -17.89 -15.08 8.12
C ILE A 497 -18.07 -16.45 8.78
N ALA A 498 -19.16 -17.12 8.45
CA ALA A 498 -19.28 -18.55 8.66
C ALA A 498 -18.68 -19.26 7.44
N VAL A 499 -17.83 -20.25 7.67
CA VAL A 499 -17.25 -21.08 6.61
C VAL A 499 -17.42 -22.55 6.94
N ARG A 500 -17.36 -23.39 5.90
CA ARG A 500 -17.17 -24.84 6.03
C ARG A 500 -16.38 -25.38 4.85
N ARG A 501 -15.61 -26.43 5.08
CA ARG A 501 -14.95 -27.20 4.02
C ARG A 501 -16.01 -27.91 3.18
N ARG A 502 -15.95 -27.73 1.86
CA ARG A 502 -16.78 -28.49 0.90
C ARG A 502 -15.97 -29.59 0.23
N GLU A 503 -16.63 -30.43 -0.55
CA GLU A 503 -15.97 -31.34 -1.47
C GLU A 503 -15.74 -30.62 -2.80
N GLU A 504 -14.49 -30.50 -3.22
CA GLU A 504 -14.10 -29.89 -4.48
C GLU A 504 -14.36 -30.84 -5.66
N GLU A 505 -14.80 -30.27 -6.78
CA GLU A 505 -15.05 -31.00 -8.02
C GLU A 505 -13.76 -31.43 -8.71
N ILE A 506 -12.69 -30.66 -8.51
CA ILE A 506 -11.34 -30.95 -9.00
C ILE A 506 -10.32 -30.71 -7.89
N SER A 507 -9.27 -31.54 -7.83
CA SER A 507 -8.13 -31.25 -6.96
C SER A 507 -7.36 -30.04 -7.52
N LEU A 508 -7.10 -29.07 -6.65
CA LEU A 508 -6.21 -27.94 -6.96
C LEU A 508 -4.76 -28.19 -6.53
N ASP A 509 -4.50 -29.29 -5.81
CA ASP A 509 -3.20 -29.63 -5.22
C ASP A 509 -2.36 -30.47 -6.20
N LEU A 510 -2.49 -30.16 -7.50
CA LEU A 510 -1.86 -30.88 -8.61
C LEU A 510 -0.34 -30.77 -8.61
#